data_AF-A0A920SJN9-F1
#
_entry.id   AF-A0A920SJN9-F1
#
_cell.length_a   1.000
_cell.length_b   1.000
_cell.length_c   1.000
_cell.angle_alpha   90.00
_cell.angle_beta   90.00
_cell.angle_gamma   90.00
#
_symmetry.space_group_name_H-M   'P 1'
#
loop_
_entity.id
_entity.type
_entity.pdbx_description
1 polymer ?
#
loop_
_entity_poly.entity_id
_entity_poly.type
_entity_poly.pdbx_seq_one_letter_code
_entity_poly.pdbx_strand_id
1 'polypeptide(L)'
;MEMFGLDADNEAMVHKVVAQVLGRFAEQPEIRTAPRVEELAANVGETITPAGLGPDEAFRLYTEYLAPARSPVTTPAIWPS
;
A
#
# COMPACT_ATOMS: atom_id res chain seq x y z
N MET A 1 6.98 5.07 -31.02
CA MET A 1 6.92 3.78 -30.29
C MET A 1 5.97 4.00 -29.14
N GLU A 2 4.73 3.57 -29.31
CA GLU A 2 3.69 3.69 -28.29
C GLU A 2 4.00 2.61 -27.24
N MET A 3 4.43 3.05 -26.06
CA MET A 3 4.75 2.18 -24.94
C MET A 3 3.42 1.83 -24.26
N PHE A 4 2.84 0.68 -24.63
CA PHE A 4 1.58 0.17 -24.06
C PHE A 4 1.59 0.25 -22.54
N GLY A 5 0.72 1.09 -21.96
CA GLY A 5 0.43 1.11 -20.52
C GLY A 5 1.23 2.09 -19.66
N LEU A 6 1.84 3.12 -20.26
CA LEU A 6 2.35 4.28 -19.52
C LEU A 6 1.71 5.56 -20.08
N ASP A 7 0.49 5.81 -19.64
CA ASP A 7 -0.21 7.08 -19.87
C ASP A 7 -0.07 8.03 -18.65
N ALA A 8 -0.68 9.21 -18.75
CA ALA A 8 -0.63 10.21 -17.68
C ALA A 8 -1.24 9.71 -16.36
N ASP A 9 -2.22 8.78 -16.42
CA ASP A 9 -2.85 8.21 -15.24
C ASP A 9 -1.91 7.21 -14.57
N ASN A 10 -1.16 6.42 -15.36
CA ASN A 10 -0.09 5.58 -14.84
C ASN A 10 1.03 6.40 -14.19
N GLU A 11 1.47 7.48 -14.83
CA GLU A 11 2.49 8.38 -14.28
C GLU A 11 2.03 9.00 -12.96
N ALA A 12 0.79 9.50 -12.90
CA ALA A 12 0.20 10.03 -11.68
C ALA A 12 0.14 8.99 -10.55
N MET A 13 -0.19 7.74 -10.87
CA MET A 13 -0.17 6.64 -9.90
C MET A 13 1.24 6.34 -9.38
N VAL A 14 2.25 6.30 -10.26
CA VAL A 14 3.65 6.10 -9.86
C VAL A 14 4.10 7.21 -8.91
N HIS A 15 3.78 8.47 -9.20
CA HIS A 15 4.10 9.59 -8.31
C HIS A 15 3.43 9.45 -6.93
N LYS A 16 2.16 9.04 -6.87
CA LYS A 16 1.46 8.78 -5.60
C LYS A 16 2.15 7.69 -4.78
N VAL A 17 2.52 6.58 -5.40
CA VAL A 17 3.21 5.46 -4.74
C VAL A 17 4.59 5.90 -4.23
N VAL A 18 5.39 6.57 -5.06
CA VAL A 18 6.73 7.03 -4.68
C VAL A 18 6.65 8.03 -3.51
N ALA A 19 5.72 9.00 -3.58
CA ALA A 19 5.52 9.97 -2.51
C ALA A 19 5.12 9.29 -1.19
N GLN A 20 4.25 8.29 -1.23
CA GLN A 20 3.84 7.52 -0.05
C GLN A 20 5.02 6.75 0.56
N VAL A 21 5.85 6.10 -0.25
CA VAL A 21 7.02 5.37 0.23
C VAL A 21 8.04 6.31 0.87
N LEU A 22 8.33 7.44 0.23
CA LEU A 22 9.24 8.46 0.78
C LEU A 22 8.70 9.06 2.08
N GLY A 23 7.39 9.33 2.16
CA GLY A 23 6.74 9.79 3.39
C GLY A 23 6.92 8.80 4.54
N ARG A 24 6.69 7.51 4.29
CA ARG A 24 6.88 6.46 5.33
C ARG A 24 8.33 6.33 5.79
N PHE A 25 9.30 6.49 4.89
CA PHE A 25 10.72 6.50 5.29
C PHE A 25 11.07 7.70 6.17
N ALA A 26 10.51 8.87 5.89
CA ALA A 26 10.73 10.08 6.69
C ALA A 26 10.09 9.97 8.08
N GLU A 27 8.88 9.41 8.16
CA GLU A 27 8.11 9.32 9.41
C GLU A 27 8.55 8.17 10.34
N GLN A 28 9.20 7.13 9.80
CA GLN A 28 9.57 5.91 10.55
C GLN A 28 8.44 5.40 11.46
N PRO A 29 7.29 5.00 10.88
CA PRO A 29 6.13 4.64 11.67
C PRO A 29 6.45 3.49 12.63
N GLU A 30 5.93 3.59 13.86
CA GLU A 30 6.08 2.56 14.89
C GLU A 30 5.68 1.19 14.36
N ILE A 31 6.45 0.16 14.75
CA ILE A 31 6.11 -1.22 14.45
C ILE A 31 4.88 -1.59 15.28
N ARG A 32 3.72 -1.63 14.63
CA ARG A 32 2.46 -2.05 15.26
C ARG A 32 2.20 -3.52 14.99
N THR A 33 1.55 -4.18 15.94
CA THR A 33 1.02 -5.52 15.72
C THR A 33 0.04 -5.47 14.55
N ALA A 34 0.22 -6.36 13.59
CA ALA A 34 -0.69 -6.46 12.45
C ALA A 34 -2.12 -6.76 12.96
N PRO A 35 -3.16 -6.08 12.42
CA PRO A 35 -4.54 -6.41 12.73
C PRO A 35 -4.87 -7.84 12.31
N ARG A 36 -5.89 -8.44 12.94
CA ARG A 36 -6.35 -9.78 12.54
C ARG A 36 -6.96 -9.74 11.14
N VAL A 37 -6.97 -10.88 10.47
CA VAL A 37 -7.50 -10.99 9.10
C VAL A 37 -8.96 -10.55 9.03
N GLU A 38 -9.76 -10.90 10.04
CA GLU A 38 -11.18 -10.57 10.13
C GLU A 38 -11.40 -9.06 10.29
N GLU A 39 -10.56 -8.40 11.09
CA GLU A 39 -10.59 -6.95 11.31
C GLU A 39 -10.19 -6.21 10.02
N LEU A 40 -9.18 -6.71 9.33
CA LEU A 40 -8.74 -6.16 8.05
C LEU A 40 -9.82 -6.31 6.97
N ALA A 41 -10.45 -7.48 6.88
CA ALA A 41 -11.53 -7.74 5.94
C ALA A 41 -12.77 -6.87 6.22
N ALA A 42 -13.13 -6.67 7.49
CA ALA A 42 -14.24 -5.80 7.87
C ALA A 42 -13.98 -4.33 7.50
N ASN A 43 -12.74 -3.87 7.60
CA ASN A 43 -12.36 -2.49 7.27
C ASN A 43 -12.21 -2.24 5.76
N VAL A 44 -11.72 -3.23 5.01
CA VAL A 44 -11.44 -3.11 3.58
C VAL A 44 -12.66 -3.44 2.71
N GLY A 45 -13.52 -4.36 3.17
CA GLY A 45 -14.70 -4.80 2.42
C GLY A 45 -14.37 -5.62 1.17
N GLU A 46 -15.34 -5.69 0.25
CA GLU A 46 -15.20 -6.43 -1.02
C GLU A 46 -14.36 -5.63 -2.03
N THR A 47 -13.23 -6.21 -2.45
CA THR A 47 -12.27 -5.53 -3.34
C THR A 47 -12.23 -6.08 -4.76
N ILE A 48 -12.85 -7.24 -4.99
CA ILE A 48 -13.02 -7.83 -6.32
C ILE A 48 -14.46 -7.56 -6.76
N THR A 49 -14.66 -6.47 -7.49
CA THR A 49 -15.98 -6.06 -7.97
C THR A 49 -16.03 -6.08 -9.51
N PRO A 50 -17.20 -6.30 -10.14
CA PRO A 50 -17.32 -6.28 -11.60
C PRO A 50 -16.90 -4.96 -12.26
N ALA A 51 -17.04 -3.83 -11.54
CA ALA A 51 -16.64 -2.50 -12.01
C ALA A 51 -15.15 -2.20 -11.74
N GLY A 52 -14.48 -3.02 -10.92
CA GLY A 52 -13.23 -2.65 -10.28
C GLY A 52 -13.41 -1.54 -9.24
N LEU A 53 -12.42 -1.38 -8.36
CA LEU A 53 -12.42 -0.31 -7.36
C LEU A 53 -12.02 1.05 -7.94
N GLY A 54 -11.30 1.04 -9.06
CA GLY A 54 -10.61 2.21 -9.57
C GLY A 54 -9.31 2.53 -8.81
N PRO A 55 -8.40 3.30 -9.42
CA PRO A 55 -7.05 3.53 -8.92
C PRO A 55 -7.00 4.25 -7.57
N ASP A 56 -7.83 5.28 -7.39
CA ASP A 56 -7.80 6.10 -6.17
C ASP A 56 -8.30 5.35 -4.94
N GLU A 57 -9.39 4.59 -5.08
CA GLU A 57 -9.93 3.81 -3.98
C GLU A 57 -9.02 2.64 -3.61
N ALA A 58 -8.44 1.96 -4.61
CA ALA A 58 -7.43 0.94 -4.36
C ALA A 58 -6.21 1.50 -3.62
N PHE A 59 -5.75 2.70 -3.99
CA PHE A 59 -4.62 3.35 -3.35
C PHE A 59 -4.93 3.82 -1.92
N ARG A 60 -6.14 4.32 -1.67
CA ARG A 60 -6.63 4.69 -0.33
C ARG A 60 -6.65 3.47 0.59
N LEU A 61 -7.32 2.39 0.18
CA LEU A 61 -7.40 1.15 0.96
C LEU A 61 -6.02 0.55 1.24
N TYR A 62 -5.11 0.63 0.26
CA TYR A 62 -3.72 0.23 0.46
C TYR A 62 -3.04 1.06 1.55
N THR A 63 -3.11 2.39 1.46
CA THR A 63 -2.36 3.29 2.35
C THR A 63 -2.90 3.26 3.78
N GLU A 64 -4.22 3.19 3.94
CA GLU A 64 -4.88 3.26 5.24
C GLU A 64 -4.86 1.93 6.01
N TYR A 65 -5.04 0.81 5.30
CA TYR A 65 -5.27 -0.49 5.97
C TYR A 65 -4.18 -1.52 5.68
N LEU A 66 -3.81 -1.70 4.41
CA LEU A 66 -2.90 -2.79 4.03
C LEU A 66 -1.43 -2.47 4.30
N ALA A 67 -0.98 -1.26 4.01
CA ALA A 67 0.39 -0.84 4.17
C ALA A 67 0.81 -0.78 5.65
N PRO A 68 -0.05 -0.35 6.60
CA PRO A 68 0.23 -0.42 8.03
C PRO A 68 0.15 -1.83 8.63
N ALA A 69 -0.68 -2.71 8.06
CA ALA A 69 -0.82 -4.11 8.52
C ALA A 69 0.37 -5.00 8.15
N ARG A 70 1.26 -4.56 7.26
CA ARG A 70 2.45 -5.31 6.86
C ARG A 70 3.52 -5.22 7.94
N SER A 71 4.05 -6.37 8.34
CA SER A 71 5.29 -6.42 9.12
C SER A 71 6.42 -5.78 8.31
N PRO A 72 7.22 -4.86 8.88
CA PRO A 72 8.32 -4.22 8.17
C PRO A 72 9.43 -5.24 7.91
N VAL A 73 9.42 -5.85 6.72
CA VAL A 73 10.49 -6.74 6.22
C VAL A 73 11.83 -6.00 6.05
N THR A 74 11.83 -4.66 6.13
CA THR A 74 12.99 -3.79 5.95
C THR A 74 13.60 -3.30 7.26
N THR A 75 13.11 -3.77 8.43
CA THR A 75 13.94 -3.69 9.63
C THR A 75 15.09 -4.66 9.40
N PRO A 76 16.37 -4.23 9.35
CA PRO A 76 17.46 -5.18 9.22
C PRO A 76 17.27 -6.22 10.30
N ALA A 77 17.17 -7.49 9.89
CA ALA A 77 17.02 -8.59 10.81
C ALA A 77 18.09 -8.43 11.88
N ILE A 78 17.67 -8.25 13.12
CA ILE A 78 18.51 -8.55 14.29
C ILE A 78 18.66 -10.07 14.24
N TRP A 79 19.56 -10.54 13.38
CA TRP A 79 20.00 -11.93 13.36
C TRP A 79 20.85 -12.09 14.61
N PRO A 80 20.48 -12.96 15.57
CA PRO A 80 21.34 -13.20 16.71
C PRO A 80 22.66 -13.77 16.19
N SER A 81 23.75 -13.13 16.60
CA SER A 81 25.13 -13.56 16.34
C SER A 81 25.42 -14.90 16.99
#